data_AF-A0A0B2BWC5-F1
#
_entry.id   AF-A0A0B2BWC5-F1
#
_cell.length_a   1.000
_cell.length_b   1.000
_cell.length_c   1.000
_cell.angle_alpha   90.00
_cell.angle_beta   90.00
_cell.angle_gamma   90.00
#
_symmetry.space_group_name_H-M   'P 1'
#
loop_
_entity.id
_entity.type
_entity.pdbx_description
1 polymer ?
#
loop_
_entity_poly.entity_id
_entity_poly.type
_entity_poly.pdbx_seq_one_letter_code
_entity_poly.pdbx_strand_id
1 'polypeptide(L)' 'MILYRFITRHRTGKWYADLRTAQLRANAIGAGFLDPAGHFVPYRGTVLEMRKAGAENSGLG' A
#
# COMPACT_ATOMS: atom_id res chain seq x y z
N MET A 1 -8.71 10.15 -7.45
CA MET A 1 -7.98 9.93 -6.17
C MET A 1 -6.92 8.86 -6.38
N ILE A 2 -5.73 8.93 -5.77
CA ILE A 2 -4.74 7.83 -5.82
C ILE A 2 -4.93 6.95 -4.58
N LEU A 3 -4.91 5.64 -4.77
CA LEU A 3 -4.94 4.63 -3.73
C LEU A 3 -3.58 3.95 -3.63
N TYR A 4 -3.21 3.56 -2.42
CA TYR A 4 -1.92 2.94 -2.11
C TYR A 4 -2.12 1.59 -1.44
N ARG A 5 -1.33 0.58 -1.78
CA ARG A 5 -1.24 -0.67 -1.01
C ARG A 5 0.17 -1.23 -1.05
N PHE A 6 0.55 -1.95 0.01
CA PHE A 6 1.78 -2.75 0.01
C PHE A 6 1.49 -4.20 -0.32
N ILE A 7 2.39 -4.80 -1.10
CA ILE A 7 2.39 -6.22 -1.45
C ILE A 7 3.68 -6.84 -0.95
N THR A 8 3.57 -8.07 -0.45
CA THR A 8 4.69 -8.93 -0.08
C THR A 8 4.59 -10.22 -0.88
N ARG A 9 5.60 -11.08 -0.80
CA ARG A 9 5.57 -12.41 -1.44
C ARG A 9 4.32 -13.23 -1.09
N HIS A 10 3.79 -13.10 0.13
CA HIS A 10 2.73 -13.97 0.66
C HIS A 10 1.41 -13.26 0.94
N ARG A 11 1.40 -11.92 1.02
CA ARG A 11 0.24 -11.14 1.45
C ARG A 11 0.09 -9.86 0.64
N THR A 12 -1.16 -9.54 0.33
CA THR A 12 -1.57 -8.32 -0.37
C THR A 12 -2.34 -7.41 0.59
N GLY A 13 -1.87 -6.18 0.74
CA GLY A 13 -2.52 -5.17 1.57
C GLY A 13 -3.81 -4.63 0.97
N LYS A 14 -4.62 -3.97 1.81
CA LYS A 14 -5.80 -3.21 1.37
C LYS A 14 -5.35 -1.93 0.65
N TRP A 15 -6.22 -1.43 -0.21
CA TRP A 15 -6.09 -0.09 -0.77
C TRP A 15 -6.44 0.96 0.28
N TYR A 16 -5.56 1.94 0.45
CA TYR A 16 -5.73 3.08 1.34
C TYR A 16 -5.73 4.38 0.55
N ALA A 17 -6.45 5.38 1.04
CA ALA A 17 -6.59 6.68 0.38
C ALA A 17 -5.31 7.53 0.40
N ASP A 18 -4.38 7.21 1.31
CA ASP A 18 -3.13 7.92 1.50
C ASP A 18 -1.99 6.95 1.82
N LEU A 19 -0.77 7.35 1.47
CA LEU A 19 0.43 6.53 1.64
C LEU A 19 0.75 6.29 3.12
N ARG A 20 0.49 7.26 4.00
CA ARG A 20 0.83 7.17 5.43
C ARG A 20 0.02 6.09 6.12
N THR A 21 -1.28 5.99 5.83
CA THR A 21 -2.14 4.92 6.33
C THR A 21 -1.68 3.55 5.81
N ALA A 22 -1.27 3.46 4.54
CA ALA A 22 -0.70 2.22 4.01
C ALA A 22 0.58 1.80 4.76
N GLN A 23 1.48 2.76 5.05
CA GLN A 23 2.72 2.52 5.79
C GLN A 23 2.45 2.08 7.24
N LEU A 24 1.51 2.73 7.93
CA LEU A 24 1.10 2.37 9.29
C LEU A 24 0.54 0.95 9.38
N ARG A 25 -0.09 0.45 8.32
CA ARG A 25 -0.67 -0.90 8.26
C ARG A 25 0.28 -1.95 7.68
N ALA A 26 1.45 -1.54 7.18
CA ALA A 26 2.41 -2.42 6.51
C ALA A 26 2.96 -3.52 7.44
N ASN A 27 3.17 -3.22 8.73
CA ASN A 27 3.74 -4.18 9.68
C ASN A 27 2.85 -5.42 9.86
N ALA A 28 1.53 -5.23 9.93
CA ALA A 28 0.57 -6.32 10.10
C ALA A 28 0.60 -7.34 8.94
N ILE A 29 1.00 -6.91 7.74
CA ILE A 29 1.14 -7.80 6.57
C ILE A 29 2.60 -8.19 6.28
N GLY A 30 3.55 -7.79 7.14
CA GLY A 30 4.97 -8.08 6.94
C GLY A 30 5.56 -7.33 5.75
N ALA A 31 5.10 -6.11 5.50
CA ALA A 31 5.61 -5.25 4.43
C ALA A 31 6.65 -4.23 4.89
N GLY A 32 6.74 -3.96 6.19
CA GLY A 32 7.71 -3.01 6.73
C GLY A 32 7.27 -2.45 8.08
N PHE A 33 7.98 -1.44 8.55
CA PHE A 33 7.69 -0.75 9.82
C PHE A 33 8.06 0.73 9.73
N LEU A 34 7.61 1.53 10.70
CA LEU A 34 8.11 2.88 10.90
C LEU A 34 9.24 2.83 11.94
N ASP A 35 10.40 3.39 11.61
CA ASP A 35 11.47 3.58 12.58
C ASP A 35 11.08 4.64 13.64
N PRO A 36 11.86 4.79 14.74
CA PRO A 36 11.57 5.80 15.76
C PRO A 36 11.60 7.25 15.25
N ALA A 37 12.27 7.53 14.13
CA ALA A 37 12.28 8.84 13.48
C ALA A 37 11.05 9.07 12.59
N GLY A 38 10.22 8.05 12.39
CA GLY A 38 9.02 8.09 11.56
C GLY A 38 9.27 7.78 10.09
N HIS A 39 10.47 7.30 9.71
CA HIS A 39 10.74 6.85 8.36
C HIS A 39 10.19 5.45 8.13
N PHE A 40 9.60 5.23 6.96
CA PHE A 40 9.15 3.92 6.57
C PHE A 40 10.30 3.06 6.05
N VAL A 41 10.49 1.90 6.66
CA VAL A 41 11.49 0.90 6.28
C VAL A 41 10.76 -0.32 5.70
N PRO A 42 10.78 -0.52 4.37
CA PRO A 42 10.19 -1.70 3.76
C PRO A 42 11.03 -2.95 4.04
N TYR A 43 10.38 -4.09 4.22
CA TYR A 43 11.10 -5.36 4.22
C TYR A 43 11.50 -5.77 2.79
N ARG A 44 12.50 -6.65 2.68
CA ARG A 44 12.99 -7.14 1.39
C ARG A 44 11.84 -7.78 0.60
N GLY A 45 11.67 -7.34 -0.64
CA GLY A 45 10.63 -7.88 -1.54
C GLY A 45 9.25 -7.25 -1.34
N THR A 46 9.12 -6.21 -0.52
CA THR A 46 7.90 -5.41 -0.46
C THR A 46 7.80 -4.48 -1.68
N VAL A 47 6.61 -4.42 -2.26
CA VAL A 47 6.28 -3.54 -3.39
C VAL A 47 5.16 -2.58 -2.98
N LEU A 48 5.30 -1.31 -3.33
CA LEU A 48 4.21 -0.32 -3.26
C LEU A 48 3.48 -0.30 -4.60
N GLU A 49 2.17 -0.52 -4.56
CA GLU A 49 1.31 -0.25 -5.72
C GLU A 49 0.49 1.01 -5.52
N MET A 50 0.24 1.69 -6.64
CA MET A 50 -0.57 2.91 -6.72
C MET A 50 -1.64 2.75 -7.80
N ARG A 51 -2.88 3.17 -7.50
CA ARG A 51 -3.98 3.11 -8.46
C ARG A 51 -4.76 4.42 -8.49
N LYS A 52 -5.08 4.94 -9.67
CA LYS A 52 -6.03 6.06 -9.81
C LYS A 52 -7.46 5.55 -9.65
N ALA A 53 -8.09 5.82 -8.52
CA ALA A 53 -9.53 5.70 -8.36
C ALA A 53 -10.22 6.77 -9.22
N GLY A 54 -10.85 6.34 -10.31
CA GLY A 54 -11.60 7.20 -11.23
C GLY A 54 -11.45 6.94 -12.73
N ALA A 55 -11.05 5.74 -13.19
CA ALA A 55 -11.06 5.40 -14.63
C ALA A 55 -11.74 4.05 -14.95
N GLU A 56 -12.38 3.41 -13.97
CA GLU A 56 -13.03 2.10 -14.14
C GLU A 56 -14.45 2.18 -13.59
N ASN A 57 -15.32 2.84 -14.35
CA ASN A 57 -16.78 2.61 -14.42
C ASN A 57 -17.33 3.37 -15.65
N SER A 58 -16.70 3.14 -16.80
CA SER A 58 -17.19 3.57 -18.11
C SER A 58 -16.99 2.44 -19.13
N GLY A 59 -17.18 1.20 -18.69
CA GLY A 59 -17.31 0.04 -19.56
C GLY A 59 -18.77 -0.38 -19.57
N LEU A 60 -19.47 0.01 -20.61
CA LEU A 60 -20.68 -0.66 -21.07
C LEU A 60 -20.37 -2.16 -21.23
N GLY A 61 -21.27 -3.00 -20.73
CA GLY A 61 -21.24 -4.46 -20.82
C GLY A 61 -22.41 -5.04 -20.07
#